data_AF-A0ABD6E860-F1
#
_entry.id   AF-A0ABD6E860-F1
#
_cell.length_a   1.000
_cell.length_b   1.000
_cell.length_c   1.000
_cell.angle_alpha   90.00
_cell.angle_beta   90.00
_cell.angle_gamma   90.00
#
_symmetry.space_group_name_H-M   'P 1'
#
loop_
_entity.id
_entity.type
_entity.pdbx_description
1 polymer ?
#
loop_
_entity_poly.entity_id
_entity_poly.type
_entity_poly.pdbx_seq_one_letter_code
_entity_poly.pdbx_strand_id
1 'polypeptide(L)'
;MVPTVIGEDWISLWKEYEKKETIEAKTVQHLDKFDMIVQANEYEEKYGKDLSSFFSSTKDFFYLEPFVTWDKQLRRKRSERKCNERTSQDQTT
;
A
#
# COMPACT_ATOMS: atom_id res chain seq x y z
N MET A 1 -12.28 -31.04 5.92
CA MET A 1 -13.01 -30.72 4.68
C MET A 1 -13.95 -29.57 5.01
N VAL A 2 -13.86 -28.44 4.29
CA VAL A 2 -14.76 -27.30 4.52
C VAL A 2 -16.17 -27.69 4.02
N PRO A 3 -17.25 -27.39 4.77
CA PRO A 3 -18.62 -27.62 4.31
C PRO A 3 -18.90 -26.97 2.94
N THR A 4 -19.64 -27.65 2.07
CA THR A 4 -19.88 -27.24 0.68
C THR A 4 -20.50 -25.85 0.56
N VAL A 5 -21.45 -25.53 1.46
CA VAL A 5 -22.12 -24.22 1.51
C VAL A 5 -21.12 -23.09 1.76
N ILE A 6 -20.17 -23.30 2.67
CA ILE A 6 -19.13 -22.31 3.00
C ILE A 6 -18.14 -22.15 1.84
N GLY A 7 -17.82 -23.25 1.15
CA GLY A 7 -16.95 -23.23 -0.03
C GLY A 7 -17.56 -22.43 -1.19
N GLU A 8 -18.87 -22.58 -1.41
CA GLU A 8 -19.60 -21.82 -2.42
C GLU A 8 -19.63 -20.32 -2.10
N ASP A 9 -19.89 -19.96 -0.84
CA ASP A 9 -19.89 -18.57 -0.38
C ASP A 9 -18.52 -17.90 -0.58
N TRP A 10 -17.43 -18.59 -0.23
CA TRP A 10 -16.07 -18.07 -0.42
C TRP A 10 -15.71 -17.84 -1.88
N ILE A 11 -16.09 -18.77 -2.76
CA ILE A 11 -15.88 -18.62 -4.19
C ILE A 11 -16.69 -17.44 -4.73
N SER A 12 -17.91 -17.23 -4.24
CA SER A 12 -18.75 -16.08 -4.61
C SER A 12 -18.09 -14.76 -4.19
N LEU A 13 -17.66 -14.64 -2.93
CA LEU A 13 -16.96 -13.44 -2.41
C LEU A 13 -15.65 -13.16 -3.15
N TRP A 14 -14.88 -14.21 -3.49
CA TRP A 14 -13.66 -14.05 -4.27
C TRP A 14 -13.93 -13.54 -5.69
N LYS A 15 -14.96 -14.06 -6.36
CA LYS A 15 -15.40 -13.57 -7.68
C LYS A 15 -15.89 -12.13 -7.61
N GLU A 16 -16.60 -11.76 -6.55
CA GLU A 16 -17.04 -10.38 -6.33
C GLU A 16 -15.83 -9.44 -6.18
N TYR A 17 -14.84 -9.85 -5.39
CA TYR A 17 -13.58 -9.11 -5.23
C TYR A 17 -12.83 -8.95 -6.56
N GLU A 18 -12.67 -10.03 -7.32
CA GLU A 18 -11.99 -10.00 -8.63
C GLU A 18 -12.70 -9.07 -9.63
N LYS A 19 -14.03 -9.06 -9.62
CA LYS A 19 -14.84 -8.19 -10.49
C LYS A 19 -14.71 -6.71 -10.14
N LYS A 20 -14.35 -6.38 -8.90
CA LYS A 20 -14.20 -4.98 -8.41
C LYS A 20 -15.45 -4.13 -8.67
N GLU A 21 -16.62 -4.74 -8.60
CA GLU A 21 -17.88 -4.06 -8.88
C GLU A 21 -18.39 -3.34 -7.63
N THR A 22 -18.28 -3.96 -6.47
CA THR A 22 -18.78 -3.44 -5.19
C THR A 22 -17.83 -2.42 -4.56
N ILE A 23 -18.40 -1.54 -3.72
CA ILE A 23 -17.60 -0.52 -3.02
C ILE A 23 -16.69 -1.17 -1.99
N GLU A 24 -17.14 -2.26 -1.37
CA GLU A 24 -16.39 -3.10 -0.44
C GLU A 24 -15.19 -3.74 -1.14
N ALA A 25 -15.38 -4.37 -2.30
CA ALA A 25 -14.28 -4.95 -3.08
C ALA A 25 -13.23 -3.89 -3.46
N LYS A 26 -13.66 -2.72 -3.93
CA LYS A 26 -12.76 -1.61 -4.26
C LYS A 26 -12.02 -1.10 -3.02
N THR A 27 -12.70 -1.00 -1.88
CA THR A 27 -12.13 -0.56 -0.61
C THR A 27 -11.05 -1.54 -0.13
N VAL A 28 -11.34 -2.84 -0.16
CA VAL A 28 -10.38 -3.90 0.19
C VAL A 28 -9.18 -3.86 -0.75
N GLN A 29 -9.39 -3.65 -2.05
CA GLN A 29 -8.28 -3.55 -2.99
C GLN A 29 -7.39 -2.33 -2.73
N HIS A 30 -7.96 -1.19 -2.33
CA HIS A 30 -7.19 -0.02 -1.91
C HIS A 30 -6.42 -0.29 -0.63
N LEU A 31 -7.05 -0.96 0.34
CA LEU A 31 -6.40 -1.32 1.60
C LEU A 31 -5.19 -2.23 1.36
N ASP A 32 -5.32 -3.27 0.53
CA ASP A 32 -4.24 -4.21 0.18
C ASP A 32 -3.03 -3.48 -0.43
N LYS A 33 -3.28 -2.58 -1.39
CA LYS A 33 -2.21 -1.77 -2.01
C LYS A 33 -1.59 -0.76 -1.06
N PHE A 34 -2.39 -0.19 -0.17
CA PHE A 34 -1.92 0.75 0.83
C PHE A 34 -1.02 0.03 1.86
N ASP A 35 -1.45 -1.13 2.33
CA ASP A 35 -0.66 -1.95 3.25
C ASP A 35 0.69 -2.35 2.62
N MET A 36 0.70 -2.72 1.34
CA MET A 36 1.92 -3.02 0.59
C MET A 36 2.95 -1.87 0.64
N ILE A 37 2.54 -0.61 0.45
CA ILE A 37 3.47 0.54 0.50
C ILE A 37 3.86 0.94 1.92
N VAL A 38 2.99 0.70 2.92
CA VAL A 38 3.34 0.89 4.33
C VAL A 38 4.42 -0.09 4.73
N GLN A 39 4.26 -1.37 4.42
CA GLN A 39 5.28 -2.37 4.65
C GLN A 39 6.58 -2.01 3.93
N ALA A 40 6.51 -1.65 2.64
CA ALA A 40 7.69 -1.21 1.90
C ALA A 40 8.41 -0.06 2.62
N ASN A 41 7.68 0.96 3.08
CA ASN A 41 8.24 2.06 3.85
C ASN A 41 8.99 1.59 5.11
N GLU A 42 8.40 0.69 5.89
CA GLU A 42 9.00 0.18 7.12
C GLU A 42 10.26 -0.66 6.83
N TYR A 43 10.26 -1.43 5.74
CA TYR A 43 11.43 -2.19 5.30
C TYR A 43 12.57 -1.28 4.83
N GLU A 44 12.26 -0.18 4.12
CA GLU A 44 13.28 0.83 3.76
C GLU A 44 13.91 1.42 5.02
N GLU A 45 13.10 1.77 6.02
CA GLU A 45 13.56 2.36 7.28
C GLU A 45 14.39 1.39 8.12
N LYS A 46 13.96 0.13 8.21
CA LYS A 46 14.63 -0.87 9.06
C LYS A 46 15.92 -1.42 8.45
N TYR A 47 15.99 -1.53 7.12
CA TYR A 47 17.09 -2.25 6.44
C TYR A 47 17.85 -1.39 5.43
N GLY A 48 17.49 -0.13 5.22
CA GLY A 48 18.17 0.78 4.29
C GLY A 48 18.08 0.34 2.82
N LYS A 49 17.08 -0.47 2.46
CA LYS A 49 16.87 -0.92 1.08
C LYS A 49 16.06 0.12 0.30
N ASP A 50 16.32 0.26 -0.99
CA ASP A 50 15.45 1.07 -1.86
C ASP A 50 14.30 0.21 -2.39
N LEU A 51 13.09 0.53 -1.95
CA LEU A 51 11.82 -0.07 -2.37
C LEU A 51 10.95 0.95 -3.10
N SER A 52 11.58 1.97 -3.72
CA SER A 52 10.90 2.99 -4.53
C SER A 52 9.99 2.43 -5.62
N SER A 53 10.29 1.25 -6.16
CA SER A 53 9.46 0.57 -7.17
C SER A 53 8.02 0.33 -6.68
N PHE A 54 7.84 -0.01 -5.40
CA PHE A 54 6.51 -0.23 -4.80
C PHE A 54 5.69 1.06 -4.81
N PHE A 55 6.31 2.19 -4.48
CA PHE A 55 5.66 3.52 -4.51
C PHE A 55 5.35 4.00 -5.92
N SER A 56 6.18 3.67 -6.90
CA SER A 56 5.91 3.97 -8.31
C SER A 56 4.73 3.16 -8.83
N SER A 57 4.60 1.89 -8.41
CA SER A 57 3.51 1.01 -8.85
C SER A 57 2.11 1.43 -8.37
N THR A 58 2.03 2.26 -7.32
CA THR A 58 0.78 2.69 -6.69
C THR A 58 0.45 4.16 -6.86
N LYS A 59 1.29 4.93 -7.57
CA LYS A 59 1.22 6.39 -7.65
C LYS A 59 -0.15 6.94 -8.09
N ASP A 60 -0.78 6.26 -9.04
CA ASP A 60 -2.08 6.67 -9.62
C ASP A 60 -3.20 5.66 -9.31
N PHE A 61 -2.99 4.82 -8.29
CA PHE A 61 -3.93 3.76 -7.95
C PHE A 61 -5.04 4.21 -6.99
N PHE A 62 -4.72 5.08 -6.04
CA PHE A 62 -5.67 5.49 -4.99
C PHE A 62 -6.56 6.64 -5.45
N TYR A 63 -7.87 6.42 -5.43
CA TYR A 63 -8.87 7.47 -5.70
C TYR A 63 -9.99 7.53 -4.65
N LEU A 64 -10.09 6.51 -3.77
CA LEU A 64 -11.05 6.49 -2.67
C LEU A 64 -10.47 7.15 -1.42
N GLU A 65 -11.29 7.94 -0.72
CA GLU A 65 -10.99 8.36 0.65
C GLU A 65 -11.27 7.21 1.63
N PRO A 66 -10.50 7.08 2.73
CA PRO A 66 -9.40 7.95 3.18
C PRO A 66 -8.02 7.64 2.55
N PHE A 67 -7.93 6.69 1.63
CA PHE A 67 -6.66 6.19 1.09
C PHE A 67 -5.84 7.23 0.34
N VAL A 68 -6.49 8.14 -0.38
CA VAL A 68 -5.83 9.27 -1.05
C VAL A 68 -5.10 10.15 -0.04
N THR A 69 -5.77 10.48 1.07
CA THR A 69 -5.19 11.28 2.14
C THR A 69 -4.05 10.54 2.83
N TRP A 70 -4.20 9.24 3.08
CA TRP A 70 -3.17 8.43 3.71
C TRP A 70 -1.92 8.25 2.83
N ASP A 71 -2.09 7.96 1.53
CA ASP A 71 -0.98 7.84 0.58
C ASP A 71 -0.17 9.14 0.50
N LYS A 72 -0.84 10.29 0.43
CA LYS A 72 -0.18 11.61 0.48
C LYS A 72 0.65 11.79 1.76
N GLN A 73 0.08 11.44 2.91
CA GLN A 73 0.80 11.55 4.18
C GLN A 73 2.01 10.62 4.25
N LEU A 74 1.87 9.38 3.78
CA LEU A 74 2.96 8.40 3.76
C LEU A 74 4.11 8.86 2.85
N ARG A 75 3.80 9.32 1.63
CA ARG A 75 4.80 9.83 0.68
C ARG A 75 5.50 11.09 1.19
N ARG A 76 4.78 11.98 1.89
CA ARG A 76 5.38 13.14 2.56
C ARG A 76 6.40 12.68 3.60
N LYS A 77 6.00 11.81 4.54
CA LYS A 77 6.88 11.28 5.60
C LYS A 77 8.12 10.60 5.01
N ARG A 78 7.98 9.86 3.92
CA ARG A 78 9.10 9.21 3.22
C ARG A 78 10.05 10.24 2.61
N SER A 79 9.52 11.28 1.97
CA SER A 79 10.31 12.33 1.32
C SER A 79 11.10 13.15 2.34
N GLU A 80 10.49 13.46 3.49
CA GLU A 80 11.15 14.16 4.60
C GLU A 80 12.33 13.35 5.14
N ARG A 81 12.17 12.03 5.30
CA ARG A 81 13.25 11.14 5.71
C ARG A 81 14.41 11.11 4.72
N LYS A 82 14.12 10.90 3.42
CA LYS A 82 15.15 10.91 2.35
C LYS A 82 15.83 12.28 2.19
N CYS A 83 15.20 13.37 2.64
CA CYS A 83 15.84 14.68 2.71
C CYS A 83 16.81 14.74 3.89
N ASN A 84 16.36 14.35 5.09
CA ASN A 84 17.16 14.38 6.31
C ASN A 84 18.40 13.48 6.26
N GLU A 85 18.29 12.31 5.62
CA GLU A 85 19.41 11.39 5.37
C GLU A 85 20.49 12.03 4.46
N ARG A 86 20.08 12.83 3.46
CA ARG A 86 21.02 13.54 2.58
C ARG A 86 21.72 14.70 3.29
N THR A 87 21.01 15.50 4.09
CA THR A 87 21.62 16.61 4.84
C THR A 87 22.62 16.14 5.90
N SER A 88 22.47 14.92 6.43
CA SER A 88 23.42 14.35 7.40
C SER A 88 24.73 13.89 6.74
N GLN A 89 24.70 13.54 5.44
CA GLN A 89 25.90 13.16 4.69
C GLN A 89 26.72 14.39 4.25
N ASP A 90 26.06 15.50 3.89
CA ASP A 90 26.73 16.73 3.44
C ASP A 90 27.46 17.51 4.56
N GLN A 91 27.19 17.24 5.84
CA GLN A 91 27.86 17.91 6.96
C GLN A 91 29.15 17.20 7.43
N THR A 92 29.48 16.03 6.87
CA THR A 92 30.63 15.20 7.30
C THR A 92 31.80 15.20 6.28
N THR A 93 31.76 16.06 5.26
CA THR A 93 32.85 16.27 4.28
C THR A 93 33.30 17.71 4.31
#